data_AF-A0A7S3SW74-F1
#
_entry.id   AF-A0A7S3SW74-F1
#
_cell.length_a   1.000
_cell.length_b   1.000
_cell.length_c   1.000
_cell.angle_alpha   90.00
_cell.angle_beta   90.00
_cell.angle_gamma   90.00
#
_symmetry.space_group_name_H-M   'P 1'
#
loop_
_entity.id
_entity.type
_entity.pdbx_description
1 polymer ?
#
loop_
_entity_poly.entity_id
_entity_poly.type
_entity_poly.pdbx_seq_one_letter_code
_entity_poly.pdbx_strand_id
1 'polypeptide(L)'
;LQQQFKDSLMGSLLVLPLAAVLLWCLFNVMNFGREWYIALGDGVKEKTEEMWDDETEETEDDVFGLTLSFLAVQCIRFAVHGRLPNAEGNLPDEFEIPGFEMIVLAVIGTLFAGAIFLRSVMGVGGTEEG
;
A
#
# COMPACT_ATOMS: atom_id res chain seq x y z
N LEU A 1 -2.97 -18.75 13.10
CA LEU A 1 -2.58 -17.34 13.41
C LEU A 1 -3.51 -16.30 12.77
N GLN A 2 -4.17 -16.56 11.64
CA GLN A 2 -5.12 -15.61 11.02
C GLN A 2 -6.46 -15.42 11.76
N GLN A 3 -6.85 -16.34 12.66
CA GLN A 3 -8.16 -16.32 13.34
C GLN A 3 -8.21 -15.50 14.65
N GLN A 4 -7.10 -14.87 15.06
CA GLN A 4 -6.94 -14.29 16.40
C GLN A 4 -6.95 -12.76 16.42
N PHE A 5 -6.95 -12.08 15.26
CA PHE A 5 -7.34 -10.67 15.14
C PHE A 5 -8.87 -10.56 15.22
N LYS A 6 -9.41 -11.00 16.36
CA LYS A 6 -10.82 -10.91 16.67
C LYS A 6 -11.16 -9.47 17.07
N ASP A 7 -12.01 -8.84 16.28
CA ASP A 7 -13.09 -7.97 16.74
C ASP A 7 -12.76 -6.54 17.19
N SER A 8 -11.66 -5.91 16.73
CA SER A 8 -11.51 -4.46 16.88
C SER A 8 -11.26 -3.73 15.56
N LEU A 9 -12.21 -2.88 15.17
CA LEU A 9 -12.09 -1.94 14.05
C LEU A 9 -10.87 -1.01 14.22
N MET A 10 -10.54 -0.64 15.47
CA MET A 10 -9.33 0.11 15.78
C MET A 10 -8.05 -0.69 15.50
N GLY A 11 -8.04 -2.00 15.74
CA GLY A 11 -6.92 -2.87 15.40
C GLY A 11 -6.65 -2.88 13.90
N SER A 12 -7.71 -2.96 13.07
CA SER A 12 -7.57 -2.88 11.61
C SER A 12 -7.06 -1.52 11.14
N LEU A 13 -7.55 -0.41 11.71
CA LEU A 13 -7.08 0.93 11.34
C LEU A 13 -5.61 1.17 11.73
N LEU A 14 -5.14 0.57 12.82
CA LEU A 14 -3.74 0.65 13.24
C LEU A 14 -2.77 -0.13 12.34
N VAL A 15 -3.26 -1.07 11.53
CA VAL A 15 -2.42 -1.81 10.58
C VAL A 15 -1.81 -0.89 9.53
N LEU A 16 -2.54 0.12 9.05
CA LEU A 16 -2.05 1.08 8.06
C LEU A 16 -0.84 1.90 8.54
N PRO A 17 -0.91 2.66 9.65
CA PRO A 17 0.24 3.40 10.14
C PRO A 17 1.37 2.47 10.60
N LEU A 18 1.05 1.29 11.16
CA LEU A 18 2.07 0.31 11.52
C LEU A 18 2.82 -0.20 10.28
N ALA A 19 2.11 -0.56 9.21
CA ALA A 19 2.72 -1.00 7.96
C ALA A 19 3.56 0.11 7.32
N ALA A 20 3.06 1.35 7.33
CA ALA A 20 3.82 2.50 6.83
C ALA A 20 5.12 2.70 7.61
N VAL A 21 5.08 2.63 8.95
CA VAL A 21 6.29 2.74 9.79
C VAL A 21 7.24 1.57 9.59
N LEU A 22 6.72 0.34 9.45
CA LEU A 22 7.55 -0.84 9.21
C LEU A 22 8.25 -0.79 7.85
N LEU A 23 7.52 -0.43 6.79
CA LEU A 23 8.09 -0.27 5.45
C LEU A 23 9.11 0.88 5.42
N TRP A 24 8.77 2.02 6.02
CA TRP A 24 9.71 3.13 6.15
C TRP A 24 10.98 2.69 6.88
N CYS A 25 10.87 1.99 8.00
CA CYS A 25 12.02 1.47 8.75
C CYS A 25 12.84 0.49 7.91
N LEU A 26 12.18 -0.42 7.19
CA LEU A 26 12.83 -1.40 6.33
C LEU A 26 13.62 -0.72 5.21
N PHE A 27 13.01 0.23 4.48
CA PHE A 27 13.69 0.95 3.40
C PHE A 27 14.83 1.82 3.93
N ASN A 28 14.69 2.45 5.09
CA ASN A 28 15.81 3.16 5.72
C ASN A 28 16.99 2.24 6.06
N VAL A 29 16.72 1.01 6.53
CA VAL A 29 17.77 0.02 6.78
C VAL A 29 18.43 -0.43 5.48
N MET A 30 17.65 -0.60 4.41
CA MET A 30 18.18 -0.94 3.09
C MET A 30 19.05 0.18 2.52
N ASN A 31 18.61 1.45 2.61
CA ASN A 31 19.39 2.62 2.20
C ASN A 31 20.71 2.70 2.96
N PHE A 32 20.66 2.52 4.28
CA PHE A 32 21.86 2.48 5.10
C PHE A 32 22.82 1.35 4.67
N GLY A 33 22.27 0.18 4.34
CA GLY A 33 23.05 -0.94 3.81
C GLY A 33 23.71 -0.63 2.46
N ARG A 34 22.99 0.05 1.55
CA ARG A 34 23.51 0.48 0.24
C ARG A 34 24.64 1.51 0.39
N GLU A 35 24.42 2.55 1.18
CA GLU A 35 25.45 3.57 1.46
C GLU A 35 26.69 2.96 2.10
N TRP A 36 26.50 2.04 3.05
CA TRP A 36 27.61 1.34 3.68
C TRP A 36 28.39 0.47 2.69
N TYR A 37 27.71 -0.23 1.79
CA TYR A 37 28.36 -1.03 0.75
C TYR A 37 29.26 -0.18 -0.16
N ILE A 38 28.78 0.99 -0.59
CA ILE A 38 29.54 1.93 -1.41
C ILE A 38 30.74 2.48 -0.62
N ALA A 39 30.54 2.81 0.66
CA ALA A 39 31.59 3.30 1.54
C ALA A 39 32.71 2.28 1.82
N LEU A 40 32.41 0.97 1.74
CA LEU A 40 33.42 -0.10 1.84
C LEU A 40 34.28 -0.26 0.58
N GLY A 41 33.79 0.23 -0.56
CA GLY A 41 34.52 0.23 -1.82
C GLY A 41 35.59 1.32 -1.85
N ASP A 42 35.55 2.15 -2.88
CA ASP A 42 36.38 3.35 -2.99
C ASP A 42 35.73 4.59 -2.36
N GLY A 43 34.49 4.46 -1.87
CA GLY A 43 33.70 5.55 -1.29
C GLY A 43 33.24 6.58 -2.32
N VAL A 44 33.35 6.28 -3.61
CA VAL A 44 32.92 7.14 -4.72
C VAL A 44 31.77 6.45 -5.42
N LYS A 45 30.58 7.08 -5.40
CA LYS A 45 29.46 6.59 -6.21
C LYS A 45 29.84 6.66 -7.70
N GLU A 46 30.06 5.50 -8.30
CA GLU A 46 30.20 5.42 -9.75
C GLU A 46 28.83 5.67 -10.41
N LYS A 47 28.81 6.10 -11.68
CA LYS A 47 27.57 6.34 -12.42
C LYS A 47 26.62 5.14 -12.42
N THR A 48 27.18 3.93 -12.44
CA THR A 48 26.38 2.68 -12.38
C THR A 48 25.75 2.48 -11.01
N GLU A 49 26.42 2.86 -9.94
CA GLU A 49 25.92 2.76 -8.57
C GLU A 49 24.85 3.82 -8.29
N GLU A 50 25.03 5.03 -8.82
CA GLU A 50 24.02 6.09 -8.79
C GLU A 50 22.74 5.63 -9.50
N MET A 51 22.84 5.14 -10.73
CA MET A 51 21.69 4.57 -11.45
C MET A 51 21.04 3.40 -10.70
N TRP A 52 21.83 2.55 -10.05
CA TRP A 52 21.29 1.43 -9.28
C TRP A 52 20.53 1.91 -8.02
N ASP A 53 21.05 2.92 -7.32
CA ASP A 53 20.41 3.49 -6.14
C ASP A 53 19.08 4.17 -6.51
N ASP A 54 19.08 4.97 -7.58
CA ASP A 54 17.89 5.67 -8.08
C ASP A 54 16.75 4.69 -8.45
N GLU A 55 17.06 3.67 -9.27
CA GLU A 55 16.07 2.65 -9.67
C GLU A 55 15.58 1.81 -8.48
N THR A 56 16.45 1.60 -7.48
CA THR A 56 16.06 0.88 -6.26
C THR A 56 15.12 1.73 -5.42
N GLU A 57 15.41 3.02 -5.24
CA GLU A 57 14.54 3.95 -4.49
C GLU A 57 13.17 4.11 -5.16
N GLU A 58 13.12 4.24 -6.50
CA GLU A 58 11.85 4.27 -7.25
C GLU A 58 11.04 2.98 -7.04
N THR A 59 11.72 1.83 -7.08
CA THR A 59 11.06 0.53 -6.83
C THR A 59 10.56 0.41 -5.39
N GLU A 60 11.30 0.93 -4.41
CA GLU A 60 10.90 0.93 -2.99
C GLU A 60 9.63 1.79 -2.77
N ASP A 61 9.56 2.95 -3.40
CA ASP A 61 8.38 3.83 -3.38
C ASP A 61 7.15 3.17 -4.02
N ASP A 62 7.33 2.47 -5.14
CA ASP A 62 6.27 1.69 -5.79
C ASP A 62 5.74 0.59 -4.87
N VAL A 63 6.64 -0.18 -4.24
CA VAL A 63 6.26 -1.23 -3.27
C VAL A 63 5.56 -0.63 -2.06
N PHE A 64 5.99 0.54 -1.58
CA PHE A 64 5.34 1.26 -0.50
C PHE A 64 3.88 1.59 -0.85
N GLY A 65 3.67 2.21 -2.01
CA GLY A 65 2.35 2.58 -2.51
C GLY A 65 1.44 1.38 -2.73
N LEU A 66 1.94 0.33 -3.39
CA LEU A 66 1.20 -0.91 -3.63
C LEU A 66 0.78 -1.59 -2.32
N THR A 67 1.70 -1.70 -1.35
CA THR A 67 1.41 -2.37 -0.09
C THR A 67 0.37 -1.61 0.74
N LEU A 68 0.51 -0.29 0.84
CA LEU A 68 -0.45 0.54 1.58
C LEU A 68 -1.82 0.57 0.90
N SER A 69 -1.87 0.63 -0.43
CA SER A 69 -3.13 0.61 -1.17
C SER A 69 -3.90 -0.71 -0.95
N PHE A 70 -3.19 -1.85 -0.99
CA PHE A 70 -3.77 -3.16 -0.69
C PHE A 70 -4.31 -3.20 0.74
N LEU A 71 -3.51 -2.80 1.73
CA LEU A 71 -3.94 -2.78 3.14
C LEU A 71 -5.13 -1.85 3.37
N ALA A 72 -5.18 -0.70 2.70
CA ALA A 72 -6.31 0.23 2.79
C ALA A 72 -7.62 -0.41 2.31
N VAL A 73 -7.59 -1.11 1.17
CA VAL A 73 -8.76 -1.85 0.65
C VAL A 73 -9.20 -2.92 1.64
N GLN A 74 -8.25 -3.65 2.24
CA GLN A 74 -8.57 -4.69 3.23
C GLN A 74 -9.18 -4.08 4.51
N CYS A 75 -8.73 -2.91 4.95
CA CYS A 75 -9.32 -2.19 6.08
C CYS A 75 -10.74 -1.71 5.76
N ILE A 76 -11.00 -1.19 4.56
CA ILE A 76 -12.35 -0.80 4.12
C ILE A 76 -13.26 -2.03 4.07
N ARG A 77 -12.80 -3.14 3.50
CA ARG A 77 -13.55 -4.39 3.43
C ARG A 77 -13.87 -4.93 4.81
N PHE A 78 -12.93 -4.86 5.76
CA PHE A 78 -13.13 -5.23 7.15
C PHE A 78 -14.11 -4.30 7.86
N ALA A 79 -14.05 -2.99 7.60
CA ALA A 79 -14.98 -2.02 8.17
C ALA A 79 -16.42 -2.26 7.71
N VAL A 80 -16.62 -2.75 6.48
CA VAL A 80 -17.96 -3.07 5.94
C VAL A 80 -18.47 -4.42 6.43
N HIS A 81 -17.69 -5.50 6.31
CA HIS A 81 -18.16 -6.87 6.63
C HIS A 81 -17.93 -7.30 8.09
N GLY A 82 -17.12 -6.56 8.84
CA GLY A 82 -16.67 -6.94 10.19
C GLY A 82 -15.76 -8.17 10.24
N ARG A 83 -15.36 -8.74 9.08
CA ARG A 83 -14.50 -9.93 8.99
C ARG A 83 -13.51 -9.81 7.83
N LEU A 84 -12.28 -10.27 8.08
CA LEU A 84 -11.24 -10.36 7.06
C LEU A 84 -11.37 -11.69 6.30
N PRO A 85 -11.33 -11.67 4.95
CA PRO A 85 -11.21 -12.89 4.17
C PRO A 85 -9.88 -13.60 4.43
N ASN A 86 -9.79 -14.88 4.09
CA ASN A 86 -8.53 -15.61 4.15
C ASN A 86 -7.53 -15.11 3.08
N ALA A 87 -6.32 -15.68 3.05
CA ALA A 87 -5.29 -15.30 2.08
C ALA A 87 -5.72 -15.49 0.60
N GLU A 88 -6.71 -16.36 0.36
CA GLU A 88 -7.27 -16.64 -0.97
C GLU A 88 -8.46 -15.73 -1.31
N GLY A 89 -8.88 -14.85 -0.41
CA GLY A 89 -10.03 -13.96 -0.60
C GLY A 89 -11.38 -14.57 -0.23
N ASN A 90 -11.39 -15.84 0.20
CA ASN A 90 -12.58 -16.58 0.57
C ASN A 90 -13.07 -16.20 1.98
N LEU A 91 -14.39 -16.09 2.12
CA LEU A 91 -15.06 -15.99 3.42
C LEU A 91 -15.35 -17.40 3.94
N PRO A 92 -15.54 -17.60 5.25
CA PRO A 92 -15.97 -18.89 5.77
C PRO A 92 -17.28 -19.33 5.09
N ASP A 93 -17.41 -20.62 4.77
CA ASP A 93 -18.55 -21.17 3.98
C ASP A 93 -19.94 -20.89 4.59
N GLU A 94 -19.98 -20.51 5.88
CA GLU A 94 -21.20 -20.20 6.63
C GLU A 94 -21.58 -18.70 6.63
N PHE A 95 -20.80 -17.85 5.96
CA PHE A 95 -21.01 -16.40 5.98
C PHE A 95 -21.66 -15.90 4.69
N GLU A 96 -22.97 -15.66 4.73
CA GLU A 96 -23.69 -14.95 3.67
C GLU A 96 -23.48 -13.44 3.81
N ILE A 97 -22.89 -12.81 2.80
CA ILE A 97 -22.76 -11.36 2.74
C ILE A 97 -24.14 -10.78 2.39
N PRO A 98 -24.74 -9.91 3.21
CA PRO A 98 -25.98 -9.25 2.85
C PRO A 98 -25.75 -8.34 1.63
N GLY A 99 -26.65 -8.38 0.64
CA GLY A 99 -26.47 -7.67 -0.63
C GLY A 99 -26.24 -6.16 -0.51
N PHE A 100 -26.64 -5.55 0.59
CA PHE A 100 -26.36 -4.15 0.90
C PHE A 100 -24.84 -3.85 1.07
N GLU A 101 -24.09 -4.74 1.73
CA GLU A 101 -22.63 -4.57 1.93
C GLU A 101 -21.89 -4.61 0.59
N MET A 102 -22.33 -5.47 -0.34
CA MET A 102 -21.79 -5.51 -1.70
C MET A 102 -22.05 -4.21 -2.46
N ILE A 103 -23.25 -3.64 -2.33
CA ILE A 103 -23.59 -2.35 -2.95
C ILE A 103 -22.73 -1.21 -2.37
N VAL A 104 -22.53 -1.18 -1.05
CA VAL A 104 -21.68 -0.17 -0.39
C VAL A 104 -20.26 -0.23 -0.94
N LEU A 105 -19.67 -1.42 -1.07
CA LEU A 105 -18.32 -1.58 -1.62
C LEU A 105 -18.25 -1.18 -3.10
N ALA A 106 -19.26 -1.53 -3.89
CA ALA A 106 -19.33 -1.13 -5.30
C ALA A 106 -19.40 0.39 -5.45
N VAL A 107 -20.16 1.08 -4.59
CA VAL A 107 -20.24 2.55 -4.56
C VAL A 107 -18.90 3.16 -4.15
N ILE A 108 -18.28 2.68 -3.07
CA ILE A 108 -16.96 3.17 -2.63
C ILE A 108 -15.93 3.00 -3.75
N GLY A 109 -15.88 1.83 -4.38
CA GLY A 109 -14.97 1.56 -5.50
C GLY A 109 -15.22 2.49 -6.69
N THR A 110 -16.49 2.72 -7.04
CA THR A 110 -16.86 3.63 -8.14
C THR A 110 -16.49 5.08 -7.83
N LEU A 111 -16.67 5.53 -6.58
CA LEU A 111 -16.26 6.86 -6.14
C LEU A 111 -14.74 7.05 -6.17
N PHE A 112 -13.97 6.05 -5.72
CA PHE A 112 -12.52 6.06 -5.83
C PHE A 112 -12.06 6.12 -7.29
N ALA A 113 -12.62 5.27 -8.16
CA ALA A 113 -12.33 5.28 -9.58
C ALA A 113 -12.68 6.63 -10.23
N GLY A 114 -13.83 7.20 -9.88
CA GLY A 114 -14.26 8.52 -10.35
C GLY A 114 -13.33 9.64 -9.88
N ALA A 115 -12.87 9.61 -8.63
CA ALA A 115 -11.93 10.58 -8.10
C ALA A 115 -10.55 10.48 -8.78
N ILE A 116 -10.06 9.26 -9.03
CA ILE A 116 -8.81 9.02 -9.78
C ILE A 116 -8.96 9.52 -11.21
N PHE A 117 -10.08 9.21 -11.88
CA PHE A 117 -10.35 9.68 -13.23
C PHE A 117 -10.41 11.21 -13.29
N LEU A 118 -11.10 11.86 -12.35
CA LEU A 118 -11.19 13.31 -12.27
C LEU A 118 -9.80 13.93 -12.03
N ARG A 119 -9.01 13.38 -11.10
CA ARG A 119 -7.62 13.81 -10.87
C ARG A 119 -6.78 13.65 -12.13
N SER A 120 -6.91 12.54 -12.85
CA SER A 120 -6.18 12.28 -14.10
C SER A 120 -6.54 13.33 -15.16
N VAL A 121 -7.82 13.57 -15.38
CA VAL A 121 -8.30 14.57 -16.35
C VAL A 121 -7.87 16.00 -15.98
N MET A 122 -7.97 16.38 -14.70
CA MET A 122 -7.55 17.72 -14.24
C MET A 122 -6.03 17.88 -14.16
N GLY A 123 -5.30 16.81 -13.86
CA GLY A 123 -3.83 16.80 -13.80
C GLY A 123 -3.17 16.85 -15.17
N VAL A 124 -3.81 16.29 -16.21
CA VAL A 124 -3.35 16.39 -17.61
C VAL A 124 -3.48 17.81 -18.16
N GLY A 125 -4.29 18.69 -17.56
CA GLY A 125 -4.40 20.09 -17.98
C GLY A 125 -3.33 21.03 -17.41
N GLY A 126 -2.42 20.56 -16.56
CA GLY A 126 -1.48 21.40 -15.80
C GLY A 126 0.00 21.31 -16.18
N THR A 127 0.39 20.45 -17.12
CA THR A 127 1.80 20.22 -17.48
C THR A 127 2.20 20.74 -18.88
N GLU A 128 1.49 21.73 -19.43
CA GLU A 128 1.88 22.41 -20.67
C GLU A 128 2.43 23.83 -20.50
N GLU A 129 2.63 24.36 -19.29
CA GLU A 129 3.31 25.65 -19.12
C GLU A 129 4.29 25.65 -17.93
N GLY A 130 5.59 25.58 -18.22
CA GLY A 130 6.69 25.73 -17.26
C GLY A 130 8.01 25.17 -17.74
#